data_AF-A0AAJ5FAX9-F1
#
_entry.id   AF-A0AAJ5FAX9-F1
#
_cell.length_a   1.000
_cell.length_b   1.000
_cell.length_c   1.000
_cell.angle_alpha   90.00
_cell.angle_beta   90.00
_cell.angle_gamma   90.00
#
_symmetry.space_group_name_H-M   'P 1'
#
loop_
_entity.id
_entity.type
_entity.pdbx_description
1 polymer ?
#
loop_
_entity_poly.entity_id
_entity_poly.type
_entity_poly.pdbx_seq_one_letter_code
_entity_poly.pdbx_strand_id
1 'polypeptide(L)'
;MPLEFVAAPVLASAGLALFRHFEEGTCPKRRLAKWAVYFAGVGLTTRTVGRPWSLLWTFGPFALGTVFHLSWCARHGIHPLTAEPRARYRALRGWPRQP
;
A
#
# COMPACT_ATOMS: atom_id res chain seq x y z
N MET A 1 -9.13 23.25 -4.37
CA MET A 1 -8.93 22.03 -3.58
C MET A 1 -7.43 21.74 -3.50
N PRO A 2 -6.85 21.50 -2.31
CA PRO A 2 -5.46 21.08 -2.19
C PRO A 2 -5.19 19.78 -2.97
N LEU A 3 -4.03 19.67 -3.62
CA LEU A 3 -3.63 18.54 -4.49
C LEU A 3 -3.75 17.20 -3.77
N GLU A 4 -3.45 17.19 -2.48
CA GLU A 4 -3.39 16.03 -1.60
C GLU A 4 -4.75 15.31 -1.52
N PHE A 5 -5.86 16.07 -1.56
CA PHE A 5 -7.21 15.50 -1.54
C PHE A 5 -7.63 14.85 -2.86
N VAL A 6 -6.93 15.14 -3.96
CA VAL A 6 -7.11 14.45 -5.25
C VAL A 6 -6.10 13.30 -5.38
N ALA A 7 -4.85 13.55 -5.03
CA ALA A 7 -3.78 12.57 -5.14
C ALA A 7 -3.98 11.36 -4.20
N ALA A 8 -4.36 11.58 -2.94
CA ALA A 8 -4.54 10.52 -1.96
C ALA A 8 -5.56 9.45 -2.39
N PRO A 9 -6.80 9.78 -2.80
CA PRO A 9 -7.74 8.75 -3.26
C PRO A 9 -7.32 8.09 -4.57
N VAL A 10 -6.65 8.80 -5.49
CA VAL A 10 -6.11 8.21 -6.72
C VAL A 10 -5.05 7.16 -6.39
N LEU A 11 -4.09 7.51 -5.53
CA LEU A 11 -3.04 6.60 -5.08
C LEU A 11 -3.61 5.39 -4.33
N ALA A 12 -4.58 5.62 -3.44
CA ALA A 12 -5.24 4.55 -2.70
C ALA A 12 -5.98 3.57 -3.64
N SER A 13 -6.69 4.11 -4.64
CA SER A 13 -7.42 3.31 -5.62
C SER A 13 -6.48 2.51 -6.52
N ALA A 14 -5.39 3.13 -6.98
CA ALA A 14 -4.34 2.42 -7.72
C ALA A 14 -3.72 1.31 -6.87
N GLY A 15 -3.44 1.58 -5.59
CA GLY A 15 -2.93 0.60 -4.64
C GLY A 15 -3.87 -0.61 -4.45
N LEU A 16 -5.16 -0.34 -4.30
CA LEU A 16 -6.20 -1.37 -4.16
C LEU A 16 -6.35 -2.23 -5.43
N ALA A 17 -6.25 -1.62 -6.62
CA ALA A 17 -6.39 -2.30 -7.89
C ALA A 17 -5.14 -3.14 -8.23
N LEU A 18 -3.95 -2.54 -8.18
CA LEU A 18 -2.71 -3.15 -8.61
C LEU A 18 -2.21 -4.21 -7.62
N PHE A 19 -2.39 -3.98 -6.31
CA PHE A 19 -1.83 -4.85 -5.27
C PHE A 19 -2.87 -5.76 -4.61
N ARG A 20 -4.02 -5.98 -5.26
CA ARG A 20 -5.06 -6.89 -4.75
C ARG A 20 -4.50 -8.29 -4.46
N HIS A 21 -3.66 -8.83 -5.35
CA HIS A 21 -3.04 -10.15 -5.20
C HIS A 21 -2.18 -10.27 -3.93
N PHE A 22 -1.56 -9.17 -3.53
CA PHE A 22 -0.71 -9.11 -2.35
C PHE A 22 -1.50 -9.02 -1.03
N GLU A 23 -2.82 -8.87 -1.09
CA GLU A 23 -3.69 -8.69 0.08
C GLU A 23 -4.80 -9.76 0.19
N GLU A 24 -4.75 -10.81 -0.64
CA GLU A 24 -5.79 -11.84 -0.74
C GLU A 24 -6.10 -12.53 0.60
N GLY A 25 -5.07 -12.93 1.36
CA GLY A 25 -5.22 -13.58 2.66
C GLY A 25 -5.19 -12.61 3.86
N THR A 26 -5.08 -11.29 3.63
CA THR A 26 -5.12 -10.31 4.73
C THR A 26 -6.56 -10.10 5.16
N CYS A 27 -6.82 -10.11 6.48
CA CYS A 27 -8.17 -9.87 6.96
C CYS A 27 -8.68 -8.47 6.56
N PRO A 28 -9.97 -8.34 6.17
CA PRO A 28 -10.51 -7.07 5.65
C PRO A 28 -10.36 -5.89 6.61
N LYS A 29 -10.46 -6.13 7.92
CA LYS A 29 -10.31 -5.09 8.96
C LYS A 29 -8.94 -4.42 8.92
N ARG A 30 -7.86 -5.19 8.75
CA ARG A 30 -6.49 -4.65 8.64
C ARG A 30 -6.31 -3.83 7.36
N ARG A 31 -6.89 -4.29 6.25
CA ARG A 31 -6.87 -3.58 4.97
C ARG A 31 -7.59 -2.22 5.06
N LEU A 32 -8.76 -2.20 5.70
CA LEU A 32 -9.53 -0.97 5.93
C LEU A 32 -8.79 -0.02 6.89
N ALA A 33 -8.26 -0.54 8.00
CA ALA A 33 -7.51 0.25 8.98
C ALA A 33 -6.30 0.96 8.34
N LYS A 34 -5.55 0.28 7.46
CA LYS A 34 -4.43 0.88 6.71
C LYS A 34 -4.87 2.14 5.95
N TRP A 35 -5.96 2.06 5.22
CA TRP A 35 -6.47 3.20 4.43
C TRP A 35 -7.08 4.29 5.31
N ALA A 36 -7.78 3.92 6.38
CA ALA A 36 -8.29 4.88 7.36
C ALA A 36 -7.16 5.70 7.98
N VAL A 37 -6.06 5.05 8.40
CA VAL A 37 -4.86 5.72 8.94
C VAL A 37 -4.22 6.62 7.87
N TYR A 38 -4.09 6.14 6.64
CA TYR A 38 -3.54 6.94 5.54
C TYR A 38 -4.33 8.24 5.31
N PHE A 39 -5.66 8.13 5.12
CA PHE A 39 -6.53 9.29 4.89
C PHE A 39 -6.62 10.21 6.11
N ALA A 40 -6.67 9.66 7.33
CA ALA A 40 -6.63 10.46 8.54
C ALA A 40 -5.34 11.27 8.64
N GLY A 41 -4.19 10.66 8.29
CA GLY A 41 -2.92 11.36 8.25
C GLY A 41 -2.85 12.44 7.17
N VAL A 42 -3.42 12.24 5.98
CA VAL A 42 -3.52 13.28 4.95
C VAL A 42 -4.34 14.46 5.48
N GLY A 43 -5.51 14.19 6.07
CA GLY A 43 -6.37 15.23 6.64
C GLY A 43 -5.72 15.98 7.80
N LEU A 44 -5.06 15.26 8.71
CA LEU A 44 -4.39 15.84 9.87
C LEU A 44 -3.20 16.70 9.46
N THR A 45 -2.29 16.16 8.65
CA THR A 45 -1.08 16.87 8.24
C THR A 45 -1.39 18.12 7.42
N THR A 46 -2.42 18.06 6.56
CA THR A 46 -2.90 19.23 5.82
C THR A 46 -3.42 20.33 6.75
N ARG A 47 -4.01 19.98 7.90
CA ARG A 47 -4.58 20.95 8.85
C ARG A 47 -3.57 21.50 9.86
N THR A 48 -2.53 20.76 10.23
CA THR A 48 -1.72 21.10 11.42
C THR A 48 -0.29 21.52 11.14
N VAL A 49 0.39 20.87 10.19
CA VAL A 49 1.85 21.04 9.99
C VAL A 49 2.20 21.73 8.67
N GLY A 50 1.21 21.94 7.80
CA GLY A 50 1.37 22.66 6.55
C GLY A 50 1.73 21.78 5.35
N ARG A 51 1.80 22.43 4.19
CA ARG A 51 1.79 21.77 2.87
C ARG A 51 2.97 20.82 2.61
N PRO A 52 4.24 21.14 2.94
CA PRO A 52 5.36 20.24 2.66
C PRO A 52 5.21 18.87 3.35
N TRP A 53 4.78 18.88 4.62
CA TRP A 53 4.58 17.67 5.41
C TRP A 53 3.35 16.88 4.96
N SER A 54 2.29 17.56 4.52
CA SER A 54 1.13 16.90 3.92
C SER A 54 1.49 16.19 2.60
N LEU A 55 2.29 16.83 1.74
CA LEU A 55 2.81 16.20 0.52
C LEU A 55 3.70 15.00 0.85
N LEU A 56 4.60 15.15 1.83
CA LEU A 56 5.45 14.05 2.28
C LEU A 56 4.63 12.87 2.79
N TRP A 57 3.57 13.11 3.57
CA TRP A 57 2.66 12.06 4.02
C TRP A 57 1.84 11.45 2.88
N THR A 58 1.42 12.26 1.91
CA THR A 58 0.60 11.82 0.78
C THR A 58 1.38 10.87 -0.13
N PHE A 59 2.63 11.23 -0.48
CA PHE A 59 3.44 10.48 -1.45
C PHE A 59 4.50 9.57 -0.81
N GLY A 60 5.02 9.93 0.36
CA GLY A 60 6.13 9.24 1.02
C GLY A 60 5.86 7.75 1.29
N PRO A 61 4.72 7.37 1.91
CA PRO A 61 4.39 5.96 2.13
C PRO A 61 4.32 5.13 0.84
N PHE A 62 3.89 5.72 -0.28
CA PHE A 62 3.86 5.03 -1.57
C PHE A 62 5.26 4.87 -2.16
N ALA A 63 6.11 5.90 -2.08
CA ALA A 63 7.48 5.82 -2.54
C ALA A 63 8.26 4.76 -1.74
N LEU A 64 8.19 4.84 -0.41
CA LEU A 64 8.83 3.88 0.50
C LEU A 64 8.25 2.47 0.31
N GLY A 65 6.93 2.35 0.24
CA GLY A 65 6.24 1.09 0.00
C GLY A 65 6.63 0.46 -1.34
N THR A 66 6.78 1.25 -2.40
CA THR A 66 7.20 0.76 -3.73
C THR A 66 8.64 0.27 -3.70
N VAL A 67 9.57 1.05 -3.14
CA VAL A 67 10.98 0.65 -3.03
C VAL A 67 11.10 -0.64 -2.21
N PHE A 68 10.44 -0.70 -1.06
CA PHE A 68 10.41 -1.89 -0.22
C PHE A 68 9.81 -3.08 -0.99
N HIS A 69 8.66 -2.89 -1.64
CA HIS A 69 7.95 -3.93 -2.36
C HIS A 69 8.77 -4.53 -3.49
N LEU A 70 9.35 -3.68 -4.35
CA LEU A 70 10.20 -4.12 -5.46
C LEU A 70 11.45 -4.85 -4.94
N SER A 71 12.11 -4.30 -3.91
CA SER A 71 13.30 -4.90 -3.33
C SER A 71 13.00 -6.25 -2.66
N TRP A 72 11.88 -6.34 -1.93
CA TRP A 72 11.44 -7.56 -1.27
C TRP A 72 11.05 -8.63 -2.28
N CYS A 73 10.29 -8.26 -3.31
CA CYS A 73 9.91 -9.16 -4.41
C CYS A 73 11.15 -9.70 -5.14
N ALA A 74 12.12 -8.84 -5.46
CA ALA A 74 13.37 -9.26 -6.09
C ALA A 74 14.16 -10.25 -5.21
N ARG A 75 14.34 -9.94 -3.92
CA ARG A 75 15.04 -10.80 -2.95
C ARG A 75 14.38 -12.18 -2.79
N HIS A 76 13.06 -12.24 -2.93
CA HIS A 76 12.30 -13.47 -2.78
C HIS A 76 11.89 -14.11 -4.10
N GLY A 77 12.40 -13.65 -5.25
CA GLY A 77 12.07 -14.21 -6.57
C GLY A 77 10.57 -14.26 -6.83
N ILE A 78 9.87 -13.18 -6.50
CA ILE A 78 8.42 -13.00 -6.70
C ILE A 78 8.23 -11.87 -7.70
N HIS A 79 7.32 -12.06 -8.65
CA HIS A 79 6.96 -11.05 -9.63
C HIS A 79 6.21 -9.90 -8.93
N PRO A 80 6.67 -8.64 -9.05
CA PRO A 80 6.18 -7.54 -8.22
C PRO A 80 4.75 -7.09 -8.55
N LEU A 81 4.16 -7.51 -9.67
CA LEU A 81 2.78 -7.16 -10.02
C LEU A 81 1.80 -8.32 -9.87
N THR A 82 2.22 -9.54 -10.21
CA THR A 82 1.33 -10.72 -10.27
C THR A 82 1.46 -11.63 -9.05
N ALA A 83 2.44 -11.36 -8.17
CA ALA A 83 2.79 -12.20 -7.02
C ALA A 83 3.21 -13.64 -7.37
N GLU A 84 3.64 -13.88 -8.62
CA GLU A 84 4.08 -15.20 -9.07
C GLU A 84 5.54 -15.50 -8.70
N PRO A 85 5.88 -16.74 -8.29
CA PRO A 85 4.98 -17.87 -8.11
C PRO A 85 4.15 -17.76 -6.82
N ARG A 86 2.82 -17.88 -6.96
CA ARG A 86 1.86 -17.62 -5.87
C ARG A 86 2.08 -18.49 -4.64
N ALA A 87 2.48 -19.75 -4.83
CA ALA A 87 2.76 -20.69 -3.74
C ALA A 87 3.88 -20.19 -2.82
N ARG A 88 4.97 -19.65 -3.40
CA ARG A 88 6.08 -19.07 -2.64
C ARG A 88 5.65 -17.82 -1.89
N TYR A 89 4.90 -16.94 -2.56
CA TYR A 89 4.37 -15.74 -1.93
C TYR A 89 3.47 -16.06 -0.72
N ARG A 90 2.51 -16.98 -0.89
CA ARG A 90 1.63 -17.42 0.21
C ARG A 90 2.40 -18.04 1.38
N ALA A 91 3.42 -18.85 1.09
CA ALA A 91 4.29 -19.42 2.12
C ALA A 91 5.02 -18.34 2.92
N LEU A 92 5.59 -17.32 2.27
CA LEU A 92 6.25 -16.19 2.95
C LEU A 92 5.27 -15.35 3.78
N ARG A 93 3.99 -15.31 3.38
CA ARG A 93 2.93 -14.61 4.11
C ARG A 93 2.33 -15.45 5.25
N GLY A 94 2.74 -16.72 5.40
CA GLY A 94 2.13 -17.65 6.36
C GLY A 94 0.66 -17.94 6.07
N TRP A 95 0.23 -17.75 4.82
CA TRP A 95 -1.15 -18.03 4.41
C TRP A 95 -1.35 -19.50 4.10
N PRO A 96 -2.52 -20.08 4.40
CA PRO A 96 -2.82 -21.45 4.03
C PRO A 96 -2.71 -21.62 2.51
N ARG A 97 -2.19 -22.78 2.09
CA ARG A 97 -2.19 -23.18 0.69
C ARG A 97 -3.64 -23.26 0.23
N GLN A 98 -3.95 -22.63 -0.91
CA GLN A 98 -5.21 -22.92 -1.58
C GLN A 98 -5.14 -24.37 -2.09
N PRO A 99 -6.23 -25.13 -1.98
CA PRO A 99 -6.31 -26.48 -2.54
C PRO A 99 -6.09 -26.46 -4.06
#